data_AF-A0A967LL27-F1
#
_entry.id   AF-A0A967LL27-F1
#
_cell.length_a   1.000
_cell.length_b   1.000
_cell.length_c   1.000
_cell.angle_alpha   90.00
_cell.angle_beta   90.00
_cell.angle_gamma   90.00
#
_symmetry.space_group_name_H-M   'P 1'
#
loop_
_entity.id
_entity.type
_entity.pdbx_description
1 polymer ?
#
loop_
_entity_poly.entity_id
_entity_poly.type
_entity_poly.pdbx_seq_one_letter_code
_entity_poly.pdbx_strand_id
1 'polypeptide(L)'
;VATADSPEEQVLYAFVTLYVKEKTGVESTYVEIAGGQKPLKLIDDDKADLVLAATAADHENVVFAIEDYPGLVSGKRPYEDLQFTTVLPALKKLNGLLNKEDIDLVVGRVNAGESAMSVVRKFLMERRWI
;
A
#
# COMPACT_ATOMS: atom_id res chain seq x y z
N VAL A 1 5.58 -5.71 -0.58
CA VAL A 1 5.43 -4.24 -0.53
C VAL A 1 6.57 -3.70 0.31
N ALA A 2 7.31 -2.72 -0.18
CA ALA A 2 8.41 -2.12 0.58
C ALA A 2 8.06 -0.76 1.19
N THR A 3 8.54 -0.50 2.42
CA THR A 3 8.33 0.77 3.17
C THR A 3 9.59 1.20 3.94
N ALA A 4 9.67 2.48 4.28
CA ALA A 4 10.68 3.16 5.10
C ALA A 4 10.23 3.40 6.56
N ASP A 5 9.21 2.65 7.03
CA ASP A 5 8.81 2.53 8.44
C ASP A 5 8.13 3.74 9.13
N SER A 6 7.66 4.74 8.38
CA SER A 6 6.84 5.82 8.97
C SER A 6 5.43 5.34 9.37
N PRO A 7 4.74 5.98 10.35
CA PRO A 7 3.36 5.65 10.69
C PRO A 7 2.40 5.66 9.49
N GLU A 8 2.57 6.63 8.60
CA GLU A 8 1.79 6.75 7.37
C GLU A 8 2.02 5.54 6.46
N GLU A 9 3.28 5.16 6.24
CA GLU A 9 3.61 4.02 5.40
C GLU A 9 3.20 2.68 6.02
N GLN A 10 3.25 2.54 7.35
CA GLN A 10 2.73 1.39 8.07
C GLN A 10 1.21 1.26 7.87
N VAL A 11 0.48 2.37 7.94
CA VAL A 11 -0.96 2.41 7.68
C VAL A 11 -1.28 2.04 6.24
N LEU A 12 -0.59 2.63 5.27
CA LEU A 12 -0.78 2.32 3.85
C LEU A 12 -0.45 0.86 3.54
N TYR A 13 0.67 0.35 4.08
CA TYR A 13 1.03 -1.05 3.99
C TYR A 13 -0.05 -1.98 4.56
N ALA A 14 -0.60 -1.64 5.73
CA ALA A 14 -1.66 -2.42 6.35
C ALA A 14 -2.95 -2.41 5.50
N PHE A 15 -3.35 -1.26 4.94
CA PHE A 15 -4.50 -1.15 4.03
C PHE A 15 -4.33 -2.05 2.81
N VAL A 16 -3.19 -1.91 2.12
CA VAL A 16 -2.84 -2.70 0.94
C VAL A 16 -2.84 -4.19 1.27
N THR A 17 -2.10 -4.60 2.30
CA THR A 17 -1.91 -6.00 2.66
C THR A 17 -3.21 -6.67 3.04
N LEU A 18 -4.00 -6.05 3.93
CA LEU A 18 -5.26 -6.62 4.40
C LEU A 18 -6.30 -6.67 3.28
N TYR A 19 -6.45 -5.60 2.52
CA TYR A 19 -7.46 -5.56 1.46
C TYR A 19 -7.14 -6.54 0.33
N VAL A 20 -5.88 -6.60 -0.12
CA VAL A 20 -5.46 -7.56 -1.15
C VAL A 20 -5.65 -8.98 -0.66
N LYS A 21 -5.22 -9.31 0.56
CA LYS A 21 -5.40 -10.66 1.13
C LYS A 21 -6.88 -11.05 1.18
N GLU A 22 -7.75 -10.20 1.71
CA GLU A 22 -9.17 -10.51 1.85
C GLU A 22 -9.91 -10.57 0.50
N LYS A 23 -9.51 -9.77 -0.50
CA LYS A 23 -10.19 -9.74 -1.82
C LYS A 23 -9.65 -10.71 -2.84
N THR A 24 -8.41 -11.16 -2.69
CA THR A 24 -7.72 -11.94 -3.72
C THR A 24 -7.15 -13.25 -3.20
N GLY A 25 -7.04 -13.41 -1.88
CA GLY A 25 -6.33 -14.53 -1.25
C GLY A 25 -4.81 -14.44 -1.35
N VAL A 26 -4.26 -13.42 -2.03
CA VAL A 26 -2.82 -13.24 -2.21
C VAL A 26 -2.22 -12.58 -0.97
N GLU A 27 -1.19 -13.19 -0.41
CA GLU A 27 -0.44 -12.62 0.70
C GLU A 27 0.62 -11.64 0.20
N SER A 28 0.80 -10.54 0.93
CA SER A 28 1.88 -9.58 0.68
C SER A 28 3.03 -9.85 1.65
N THR A 29 4.24 -9.89 1.14
CA THR A 29 5.46 -9.93 1.95
C THR A 29 5.98 -8.52 2.15
N TYR A 30 6.30 -8.17 3.40
CA TYR A 30 6.99 -6.92 3.74
C TYR A 30 8.44 -6.98 3.27
N VAL A 31 8.91 -5.89 2.68
CA VAL A 31 10.31 -5.70 2.30
C VAL A 31 10.81 -4.42 2.94
N GLU A 32 11.81 -4.49 3.79
CA GLU A 32 12.40 -3.29 4.39
C GLU A 32 13.19 -2.50 3.33
N ILE A 33 13.00 -1.17 3.29
CA ILE A 33 13.84 -0.29 2.49
C ILE A 33 15.05 0.12 3.34
N ALA A 34 16.24 -0.36 2.97
CA ALA A 34 17.46 -0.01 3.69
C ALA A 34 17.72 1.51 3.65
N GLY A 35 18.27 2.06 4.74
CA GLY A 35 18.55 3.49 4.85
C GLY A 35 19.34 4.05 3.66
N GLY A 36 18.79 5.10 3.03
CA GLY A 36 19.38 5.75 1.85
C GLY A 36 19.09 5.07 0.50
N GLN A 37 18.42 3.92 0.48
CA GLN A 37 17.95 3.30 -0.74
C GLN A 37 16.71 4.04 -1.27
N LYS A 38 16.68 4.32 -2.58
CA LYS A 38 15.51 4.92 -3.23
C LYS A 38 14.45 3.84 -3.44
N PRO A 39 13.18 4.03 -3.01
CA PRO A 39 12.13 3.02 -3.15
C PRO A 39 11.94 2.53 -4.59
N LEU A 40 11.89 3.43 -5.57
CA LEU A 40 11.70 3.06 -6.98
C LEU A 40 12.83 2.18 -7.53
N LYS A 41 14.05 2.29 -6.99
CA LYS A 41 15.16 1.41 -7.40
C LYS A 41 14.90 -0.06 -7.05
N LEU A 42 14.06 -0.35 -6.05
CA LEU A 42 13.66 -1.73 -5.74
C LEU A 42 12.76 -2.34 -6.82
N ILE A 43 11.98 -1.52 -7.53
CA ILE A 43 11.27 -1.96 -8.73
C ILE A 43 12.26 -2.22 -9.85
N ASP A 44 13.15 -1.25 -10.11
CA ASP A 44 14.12 -1.36 -11.21
C ASP A 44 15.06 -2.56 -11.07
N ASP A 45 15.40 -2.92 -9.83
CA ASP A 45 16.24 -4.07 -9.48
C ASP A 45 15.44 -5.39 -9.34
N ASP A 46 14.13 -5.41 -9.63
CA ASP A 46 13.21 -6.56 -9.43
C ASP A 46 13.21 -7.14 -8.01
N LYS A 47 13.48 -6.30 -7.00
CA LYS A 47 13.53 -6.69 -5.58
C LYS A 47 12.19 -6.50 -4.86
N ALA A 48 11.26 -5.76 -5.47
CA ALA A 48 9.91 -5.58 -4.96
C ALA A 48 8.91 -5.48 -6.12
N ASP A 49 7.72 -6.03 -5.93
CA ASP A 49 6.63 -5.89 -6.90
C ASP A 49 5.84 -4.57 -6.71
N LEU A 50 5.85 -4.04 -5.49
CA LEU A 50 5.12 -2.84 -5.06
C LEU A 50 5.96 -2.04 -4.05
N VAL A 51 6.01 -0.72 -4.19
CA VAL A 51 6.71 0.20 -3.27
C VAL A 51 5.89 1.43 -2.97
N LEU A 52 5.97 1.89 -1.72
CA LEU A 52 5.51 3.22 -1.34
C LEU A 52 6.61 4.26 -1.68
N ALA A 53 6.22 5.35 -2.34
CA ALA A 53 7.14 6.42 -2.72
C ALA A 53 6.47 7.80 -2.57
N ALA A 54 7.19 8.73 -1.93
CA ALA A 54 6.69 10.10 -1.71
C ALA A 54 6.46 10.89 -3.02
N THR A 55 7.28 10.65 -4.05
CA THR A 55 7.16 11.30 -5.38
C THR A 55 6.56 10.35 -6.41
N ALA A 56 5.47 9.67 -6.05
CA ALA A 56 4.85 8.68 -6.93
C ALA A 56 4.07 9.30 -8.09
N ALA A 57 3.56 10.54 -7.96
CA ALA A 57 2.58 11.14 -8.88
C ALA A 57 3.01 11.16 -10.36
N ASP A 58 4.31 11.22 -10.66
CA ASP A 58 4.85 11.26 -12.02
C ASP A 58 5.25 9.88 -12.57
N HIS A 59 5.03 8.81 -11.82
CA HIS A 59 5.41 7.46 -12.24
C HIS A 59 4.28 6.80 -13.06
N GLU A 60 4.62 6.16 -14.17
CA GLU A 60 3.66 5.58 -15.12
C GLU A 60 2.75 4.50 -14.49
N ASN A 61 3.28 3.78 -13.50
CA ASN A 61 2.62 2.63 -12.86
C ASN A 61 2.13 2.90 -11.42
N VAL A 62 1.59 4.09 -11.16
CA VAL A 62 0.91 4.37 -9.88
C VAL A 62 -0.42 3.63 -9.83
N VAL A 63 -0.61 2.81 -8.79
CA VAL A 63 -1.81 1.97 -8.62
C VAL A 63 -2.68 2.40 -7.45
N PHE A 64 -2.13 3.20 -6.53
CA PHE A 64 -2.82 3.81 -5.40
C PHE A 64 -2.11 5.12 -5.04
N ALA A 65 -2.85 6.20 -4.88
CA ALA A 65 -2.31 7.50 -4.48
C ALA A 65 -3.41 8.33 -3.81
N ILE A 66 -3.10 8.81 -2.61
CA ILE A 66 -3.91 9.75 -1.84
C ILE A 66 -3.08 11.01 -1.64
N GLU A 67 -3.71 12.18 -1.77
CA GLU A 67 -3.05 13.48 -1.58
C GLU A 67 -2.32 13.54 -0.22
N ASP A 68 -1.14 14.16 -0.19
CA ASP A 68 -0.25 14.28 0.97
C ASP A 68 0.36 12.97 1.50
N TYR A 69 0.09 11.83 0.86
CA TYR A 69 0.59 10.52 1.27
C TYR A 69 1.50 9.87 0.21
N PRO A 70 2.43 8.98 0.62
CA PRO A 70 3.19 8.17 -0.33
C PRO A 70 2.25 7.38 -1.26
N GLY A 71 2.53 7.43 -2.56
CA GLY A 71 1.80 6.61 -3.54
C GLY A 71 2.39 5.21 -3.64
N LEU A 72 1.54 4.23 -3.95
CA LEU A 72 1.94 2.87 -4.25
C LEU A 72 2.23 2.76 -5.75
N VAL A 73 3.48 2.43 -6.07
CA VAL A 73 3.95 2.19 -7.42
C VAL A 73 4.14 0.70 -7.64
N SER A 74 3.67 0.22 -8.79
CA SER A 74 3.82 -1.16 -9.21
C SER A 74 4.98 -1.33 -10.19
N GLY A 75 5.73 -2.42 -10.02
CA GLY A 75 6.67 -2.89 -11.03
C GLY A 75 5.98 -3.50 -12.24
N LYS A 76 6.77 -3.94 -13.22
CA LYS A 76 6.28 -4.55 -14.46
C LYS A 76 5.68 -5.93 -14.25
N ARG A 77 6.28 -6.71 -13.34
CA ARG A 77 5.88 -8.09 -13.06
C ARG A 77 4.40 -8.26 -12.65
N PRO A 78 3.80 -7.38 -11.81
CA PRO A 78 2.36 -7.37 -11.60
C PRO A 78 1.49 -7.25 -12.87
N TYR A 79 1.96 -6.53 -13.89
CA TYR A 79 1.25 -6.33 -15.15
C TYR A 79 1.53 -7.44 -16.17
N GLU A 80 2.74 -8.00 -16.17
CA GLU A 80 3.18 -8.94 -17.19
C GLU A 80 2.96 -10.41 -16.75
N ASP A 81 3.43 -10.75 -15.55
CA ASP A 81 3.43 -12.13 -15.05
C ASP A 81 2.23 -12.44 -14.16
N LEU A 82 1.70 -11.42 -13.49
CA LEU A 82 0.54 -11.54 -12.59
C LEU A 82 -0.74 -10.96 -13.20
N GLN A 83 -0.79 -10.80 -14.52
CA GLN A 83 -1.96 -10.26 -15.25
C GLN A 83 -3.28 -11.01 -14.98
N PHE A 84 -3.21 -12.28 -14.59
CA PHE A 84 -4.37 -13.08 -14.22
C PHE A 84 -4.78 -12.93 -12.75
N THR A 85 -4.00 -12.19 -11.96
CA THR A 85 -4.31 -11.92 -10.55
C THR A 85 -5.26 -10.74 -10.43
N THR A 86 -6.15 -10.81 -9.45
CA THR A 86 -7.08 -9.73 -9.12
C THR A 86 -6.46 -8.63 -8.23
N VAL A 87 -5.14 -8.67 -8.04
CA VAL A 87 -4.40 -7.75 -7.16
C VAL A 87 -4.46 -6.31 -7.67
N LEU A 88 -4.05 -6.04 -8.91
CA LEU A 88 -4.09 -4.68 -9.47
C LEU A 88 -5.51 -4.11 -9.52
N PRO A 89 -6.56 -4.86 -9.94
CA PRO A 89 -7.95 -4.40 -9.80
C PRO A 89 -8.37 -4.11 -8.35
N ALA A 90 -7.95 -4.93 -7.37
CA ALA A 90 -8.26 -4.71 -5.96
C ALA A 90 -7.60 -3.42 -5.43
N LEU A 91 -6.35 -3.15 -5.80
CA LEU A 91 -5.65 -1.92 -5.41
C LEU A 91 -6.31 -0.68 -5.98
N LYS A 92 -6.69 -0.70 -7.27
CA LYS A 92 -7.44 0.39 -7.90
C LYS A 92 -8.80 0.60 -7.22
N LYS A 93 -9.48 -0.48 -6.84
CA LYS A 93 -10.74 -0.41 -6.09
C LYS A 93 -10.54 0.21 -4.72
N LEU A 94 -9.50 -0.19 -4.00
CA LEU A 94 -9.15 0.39 -2.70
C LEU A 94 -8.88 1.90 -2.81
N ASN A 95 -8.15 2.32 -3.85
CA ASN A 95 -7.88 3.73 -4.12
C ASN A 95 -9.17 4.56 -4.34
N GLY A 96 -10.20 3.96 -4.92
CA GLY A 96 -11.51 4.60 -5.10
C GLY A 96 -12.41 4.59 -3.86
N LEU A 97 -12.03 3.84 -2.80
CA LEU A 97 -12.80 3.75 -1.55
C LEU A 97 -12.25 4.69 -0.48
N LEU A 98 -10.94 4.85 -0.41
CA LEU A 98 -10.26 5.68 0.59
C LEU A 98 -10.17 7.14 0.12
N ASN A 99 -10.29 8.06 1.08
CA ASN A 99 -9.94 9.47 0.92
C ASN A 99 -8.89 9.87 1.95
N LYS A 100 -8.44 11.12 1.89
CA LYS A 100 -7.42 11.64 2.81
C LYS A 100 -7.87 11.56 4.27
N GLU A 101 -9.12 11.93 4.55
CA GLU A 101 -9.67 11.96 5.91
C GLU A 101 -9.70 10.57 6.55
N ASP A 102 -9.94 9.52 5.76
CA ASP A 102 -9.91 8.13 6.19
C ASP A 102 -8.49 7.71 6.61
N ILE A 103 -7.46 8.13 5.85
CA ILE A 103 -6.06 7.87 6.19
C ILE A 103 -5.66 8.65 7.44
N ASP A 104 -5.96 9.95 7.49
CA ASP A 104 -5.64 10.84 8.62
C ASP A 104 -6.19 10.28 9.94
N LEU A 105 -7.44 9.79 9.92
CA LEU A 105 -8.09 9.18 11.08
C LEU A 105 -7.30 7.97 11.62
N VAL A 106 -6.86 7.10 10.72
CA VAL A 106 -6.16 5.87 11.09
C VAL A 106 -4.72 6.16 11.51
N VAL A 107 -4.02 7.05 10.81
CA VAL A 107 -2.69 7.54 11.19
C VAL A 107 -2.71 8.16 12.58
N GLY A 108 -3.73 8.96 12.91
CA GLY A 108 -3.90 9.52 14.24
C GLY A 108 -3.95 8.46 15.36
N ARG A 109 -4.61 7.32 15.12
CA ARG A 109 -4.66 6.21 16.07
C ARG A 109 -3.34 5.47 16.20
N VAL A 110 -2.63 5.26 15.08
CA VAL A 110 -1.30 4.64 15.11
C VAL A 110 -0.29 5.52 15.83
N ASN A 111 -0.34 6.83 15.62
CA ASN A 111 0.46 7.81 16.36
C ASN A 111 0.15 7.82 17.87
N ALA A 112 -1.07 7.44 18.27
CA ALA A 112 -1.44 7.25 19.67
C ALA A 112 -0.93 5.91 20.26
N GLY A 113 -0.20 5.11 19.48
CA GLY A 113 0.42 3.84 19.91
C GLY A 113 -0.38 2.59 19.56
N GLU A 114 -1.48 2.70 18.82
CA GLU A 114 -2.22 1.53 18.36
C GLU A 114 -1.50 0.82 17.19
N SER A 115 -1.69 -0.50 17.07
CA SER A 115 -1.12 -1.27 15.95
C SER A 115 -1.83 -0.95 14.63
N ALA A 116 -1.08 -0.54 13.61
CA ALA A 116 -1.60 -0.24 12.28
C ALA A 116 -2.46 -1.37 11.70
N MET A 117 -1.98 -2.63 11.78
CA MET A 117 -2.72 -3.79 11.29
C MET A 117 -4.07 -3.98 12.00
N SER A 118 -4.11 -3.76 13.31
CA SER A 118 -5.33 -3.89 14.10
C SER A 118 -6.34 -2.79 13.79
N VAL A 119 -5.88 -1.54 13.75
CA VAL A 119 -6.75 -0.37 13.49
C VAL A 119 -7.31 -0.42 12.09
N VAL A 120 -6.46 -0.69 11.09
CA VAL A 120 -6.89 -0.79 9.69
C VAL A 120 -7.88 -1.93 9.49
N ARG A 121 -7.64 -3.12 10.08
CA ARG A 121 -8.59 -4.24 9.98
C ARG A 121 -9.96 -3.83 10.52
N LYS A 122 -10.00 -3.23 11.71
CA LYS A 122 -11.25 -2.77 12.32
C LYS A 122 -11.95 -1.74 11.44
N PHE A 123 -11.22 -0.76 10.91
CA PHE A 123 -11.75 0.25 9.99
C PHE A 123 -12.39 -0.38 8.75
N LEU A 124 -11.68 -1.31 8.08
CA LEU A 124 -12.19 -1.98 6.88
C LEU A 124 -13.46 -2.80 7.18
N MET A 125 -13.54 -3.46 8.33
CA MET A 125 -14.73 -4.20 8.77
C MET A 125 -15.91 -3.27 9.06
N GLU A 126 -15.68 -2.15 9.75
CA GLU A 126 -16.71 -1.15 10.06
C GLU A 126 -17.33 -0.56 8.79
N ARG A 127 -16.49 -0.36 7.76
CA ARG A 127 -16.92 0.08 6.42
C ARG A 127 -17.52 -1.04 5.56
N ARG A 128 -17.53 -2.29 6.04
CA ARG A 128 -17.94 -3.51 5.31
C ARG A 128 -17.18 -3.70 4.00
N TRP A 129 -15.91 -3.32 3.99
CA TRP A 129 -15.05 -3.47 2.83
C TRP A 129 -14.30 -4.79 2.84
N ILE A 130 -14.16 -5.44 4.00
CA ILE A 130 -13.74 -6.83 4.17
C ILE A 130 -14.75 -7.56 5.05
#